data_AF-A0A8T1X3W6-F1
#
_entry.id   AF-A0A8T1X3W6-F1
#
_cell.length_a   1.000
_cell.length_b   1.000
_cell.length_c   1.000
_cell.angle_alpha   90.00
_cell.angle_beta   90.00
_cell.angle_gamma   90.00
#
_symmetry.space_group_name_H-M   'P 1'
#
loop_
_entity.id
_entity.type
_entity.pdbx_description
1 polymer ?
#
loop_
_entity_poly.entity_id
_entity_poly.type
_entity_poly.pdbx_seq_one_letter_code
_entity_poly.pdbx_strand_id
1 'polypeptide(L)'
;MEAQARALEDEVRQLCDLEQTKQTALLKQRLYSRVGQFLMGSLDMRHWWCSYPSLMVFMMRILELYPGSESVGVFYNRMAQQLGVCSKCVDIYHASLPSVHVELEFEFTPESIKAFFVKLAELDATRIQRQLTDKTTGNEASVMAAHSLYEVLSQRRLLSDFRVVRVLSRWVSTPFADVTANPSLESLRGCAGLYQLLVSPDSAVRAWAQNMVQHFGNIQLTGNHGEDHYLLDVLEEWMYILENEAFNKSVLTLDLNSTSDLDNFLEPTNCVKTPTRPILWSALDNVMQVLLLLNLV
;
A
#
# COMPACT_ATOMS: atom_id res chain seq x y z
N MET A 1 -18.02 25.16 -2.47
CA MET A 1 -16.92 24.19 -2.34
C MET A 1 -16.68 23.43 -3.63
N GLU A 2 -17.66 22.73 -4.22
CA GLU A 2 -17.46 21.99 -5.48
C GLU A 2 -17.01 22.86 -6.66
N ALA A 3 -17.63 24.03 -6.87
CA ALA A 3 -17.20 24.95 -7.94
C ALA A 3 -15.76 25.44 -7.76
N GLN A 4 -15.31 25.60 -6.51
CA GLN A 4 -13.94 25.99 -6.18
C GLN A 4 -12.96 24.82 -6.42
N ALA A 5 -13.36 23.59 -6.08
CA ALA A 5 -12.57 22.40 -6.36
C ALA A 5 -12.34 22.24 -7.88
N ARG A 6 -13.41 22.32 -8.69
CA ARG A 6 -13.32 22.22 -10.15
C ARG A 6 -12.42 23.30 -10.75
N ALA A 7 -12.54 24.54 -10.28
CA ALA A 7 -11.67 25.63 -10.73
C ALA A 7 -10.18 25.36 -10.43
N LEU A 8 -9.86 24.79 -9.26
CA LEU A 8 -8.49 24.39 -8.92
C LEU A 8 -8.02 23.20 -9.77
N GLU A 9 -8.88 22.22 -10.02
CA GLU A 9 -8.56 21.06 -10.87
C GLU A 9 -8.28 21.48 -12.32
N ASP A 10 -9.07 22.41 -12.85
CA ASP A 10 -8.84 22.97 -14.18
C ASP A 10 -7.53 23.76 -14.25
N GLU A 11 -7.18 24.50 -13.19
CA GLU A 11 -5.91 25.22 -13.09
C GLU A 11 -4.72 24.26 -12.98
N VAL A 12 -4.84 23.15 -12.23
CA VAL A 12 -3.83 22.09 -12.19
C VAL A 12 -3.60 21.53 -13.60
N ARG A 13 -4.68 21.16 -14.30
CA ARG A 13 -4.60 20.61 -15.67
C ARG A 13 -3.90 21.59 -16.62
N GLN A 14 -4.31 22.85 -16.60
CA GLN A 14 -3.70 23.89 -17.44
C GLN A 14 -2.21 24.08 -17.15
N LEU A 15 -1.79 24.07 -15.89
CA LEU A 15 -0.37 24.23 -15.54
C LEU A 15 0.49 23.01 -15.89
N CYS A 16 -0.09 21.81 -15.96
CA CYS A 16 0.62 20.61 -16.42
C CYS A 16 0.93 20.67 -17.92
N ASP A 17 0.06 21.31 -18.72
CA ASP A 17 0.24 21.44 -20.17
C ASP A 17 1.23 22.53 -20.58
N LEU A 18 1.66 23.40 -19.64
CA LEU A 18 2.58 24.49 -19.92
C LEU A 18 4.04 24.04 -19.92
N GLU A 19 4.84 24.66 -20.78
CA GLU A 19 6.29 24.50 -20.81
C GLU A 19 6.90 24.85 -19.43
N GLN A 20 7.85 24.02 -18.98
CA GLN A 20 8.49 24.19 -17.68
C GLN A 20 9.47 25.36 -17.69
N THR A 21 8.97 26.53 -17.30
CA THR A 21 9.76 27.76 -17.14
C THR A 21 9.81 28.18 -15.68
N LYS A 22 10.72 29.11 -15.34
CA LYS A 22 10.75 29.74 -14.00
C LYS A 22 9.41 30.36 -13.62
N GLN A 23 8.66 30.87 -14.58
CA GLN A 23 7.33 31.44 -14.35
C GLN A 23 6.30 30.35 -14.04
N THR A 24 6.30 29.25 -14.80
CA THR A 24 5.43 28.09 -14.55
C THR A 24 5.69 27.49 -13.16
N ALA A 25 6.96 27.39 -12.74
CA ALA A 25 7.34 26.92 -11.40
C ALA A 25 6.76 27.82 -10.29
N LEU A 26 6.82 29.15 -10.45
CA LEU A 26 6.23 30.10 -9.49
C LEU A 26 4.70 29.99 -9.44
N LEU A 27 4.05 29.74 -10.58
CA LEU A 27 2.60 29.52 -10.63
C LEU A 27 2.21 28.23 -9.90
N LYS A 28 2.93 27.12 -10.14
CA LYS A 28 2.76 25.85 -9.42
C LYS A 28 2.94 26.04 -7.91
N GLN A 29 3.97 26.78 -7.48
CA GLN A 29 4.19 27.08 -6.06
C GLN A 29 3.01 27.84 -5.40
N ARG A 30 2.44 28.82 -6.09
CA ARG A 30 1.25 29.54 -5.61
C ARG A 30 0.02 28.64 -5.60
N LEU A 31 -0.12 27.76 -6.60
CA LEU A 31 -1.22 26.82 -6.68
C LEU A 31 -1.17 25.80 -5.53
N TYR A 32 0.01 25.27 -5.16
CA TYR A 32 0.16 24.42 -3.96
C TYR A 32 -0.39 25.07 -2.70
N SER A 33 -0.12 26.36 -2.50
CA SER A 33 -0.62 27.08 -1.34
C SER A 33 -2.16 27.20 -1.35
N ARG A 34 -2.75 27.49 -2.52
CA ARG A 34 -4.21 27.62 -2.69
C ARG A 34 -4.93 26.28 -2.56
N VAL A 35 -4.41 25.22 -3.17
CA VAL A 35 -4.95 23.86 -3.05
C VAL A 35 -4.82 23.38 -1.61
N GLY A 36 -3.68 23.61 -0.95
CA GLY A 36 -3.50 23.31 0.46
C GLY A 36 -4.50 24.02 1.36
N GLN A 37 -4.72 25.33 1.16
CA GLN A 37 -5.74 26.09 1.88
C GLN A 37 -7.16 25.55 1.64
N PHE A 38 -7.48 25.19 0.40
CA PHE A 38 -8.78 24.61 0.05
C PHE A 38 -9.00 23.27 0.76
N LEU A 39 -8.03 22.36 0.70
CA LEU A 39 -8.13 21.04 1.34
C LEU A 39 -8.21 21.15 2.87
N MET A 40 -7.41 22.04 3.47
CA MET A 40 -7.44 22.28 4.92
C MET A 40 -8.70 23.00 5.39
N GLY A 41 -9.36 23.76 4.51
CA GLY A 41 -10.64 24.42 4.78
C GLY A 41 -11.88 23.61 4.38
N SER A 42 -11.71 22.39 3.84
CA SER A 42 -12.83 21.58 3.38
C SER A 42 -13.70 21.09 4.55
N LEU A 43 -15.01 20.96 4.33
CA LEU A 43 -15.93 20.43 5.35
C LEU A 43 -15.70 18.93 5.58
N ASP A 44 -15.44 18.19 4.50
CA ASP A 44 -15.00 16.80 4.58
C ASP A 44 -13.47 16.73 4.53
N MET A 45 -12.85 16.90 5.70
CA MET A 45 -11.40 16.76 5.86
C MET A 45 -10.95 15.30 6.01
N ARG A 46 -11.86 14.32 5.89
CA ARG A 46 -11.59 12.91 6.15
C ARG A 46 -11.44 12.07 4.87
N HIS A 47 -11.85 12.59 3.72
CA HIS A 47 -11.83 11.84 2.46
C HIS A 47 -11.34 12.67 1.26
N TRP A 48 -10.23 13.40 1.39
CA TRP A 48 -9.64 14.16 0.28
C TRP A 48 -9.33 13.29 -0.94
N TRP A 49 -8.83 12.07 -0.75
CA TRP A 49 -8.58 11.14 -1.86
C TRP A 49 -9.87 10.74 -2.58
N CYS A 50 -10.96 10.49 -1.86
CA CYS A 50 -12.24 10.15 -2.47
C CYS A 50 -12.89 11.34 -3.17
N SER A 51 -12.79 12.52 -2.57
CA SER A 51 -13.53 13.72 -2.99
C SER A 51 -12.78 14.54 -4.02
N TYR A 52 -11.45 14.59 -3.93
CA TYR A 52 -10.57 15.46 -4.73
C TYR A 52 -9.29 14.74 -5.18
N PRO A 53 -9.38 13.57 -5.86
CA PRO A 53 -8.22 12.75 -6.21
C PRO A 53 -7.18 13.51 -7.03
N SER A 54 -7.60 14.29 -8.03
CA SER A 54 -6.69 15.07 -8.88
C SER A 54 -5.90 16.12 -8.11
N LEU A 55 -6.54 16.77 -7.13
CA LEU A 55 -5.86 17.74 -6.26
C LEU A 55 -4.89 17.05 -5.30
N MET A 56 -5.23 15.85 -4.82
CA MET A 56 -4.35 15.06 -3.96
C MET A 56 -3.11 14.55 -4.70
N VAL A 57 -3.28 14.10 -5.96
CA VAL A 57 -2.18 13.73 -6.86
C VAL A 57 -1.21 14.91 -7.04
N PHE A 58 -1.75 16.09 -7.35
CA PHE A 58 -0.96 17.31 -7.46
C PHE A 58 -0.20 17.60 -6.15
N MET A 59 -0.90 17.59 -5.01
CA MET A 59 -0.33 17.91 -3.70
C MET A 59 0.67 16.87 -3.18
N MET A 60 0.65 15.63 -3.70
CA MET A 60 1.59 14.58 -3.29
C MET A 60 3.06 15.00 -3.48
N ARG A 61 3.34 15.83 -4.50
CA ARG A 61 4.69 16.34 -4.78
C ARG A 61 5.28 17.15 -3.61
N ILE A 62 4.44 17.79 -2.79
CA ILE A 62 4.89 18.54 -1.60
C ILE A 62 5.56 17.63 -0.57
N LEU A 63 5.30 16.32 -0.60
CA LEU A 63 5.92 15.35 0.31
C LEU A 63 7.45 15.24 0.12
N GLU A 64 7.97 15.66 -1.05
CA GLU A 64 9.41 15.84 -1.24
C GLU A 64 10.01 16.80 -0.19
N LEU A 65 9.23 17.76 0.29
CA LEU A 65 9.66 18.76 1.27
C LEU A 65 9.56 18.26 2.72
N TYR A 66 8.97 17.09 3.02
CA TYR A 66 8.82 16.61 4.40
C TYR A 66 10.18 16.19 5.01
N PRO A 67 10.49 16.44 6.32
CA PRO A 67 9.71 17.15 7.33
C PRO A 67 10.03 18.65 7.37
N GLY A 68 9.78 19.36 6.27
CA GLY A 68 10.10 20.78 6.08
C GLY A 68 9.26 21.72 6.95
N SER A 69 8.46 22.59 6.33
CA SER A 69 7.65 23.54 7.11
C SER A 69 6.52 22.84 7.89
N GLU A 70 6.04 23.50 8.95
CA GLU A 70 4.91 23.03 9.75
C GLU A 70 3.67 22.73 8.88
N SER A 71 3.42 23.56 7.86
CA SER A 71 2.33 23.34 6.90
C SER A 71 2.43 22.01 6.15
N VAL A 72 3.64 21.60 5.74
CA VAL A 72 3.88 20.30 5.10
C VAL A 72 3.65 19.17 6.11
N GLY A 73 4.10 19.34 7.35
CA GLY A 73 3.87 18.38 8.43
C GLY A 73 2.38 18.17 8.73
N VAL A 74 1.62 19.26 8.85
CA VAL A 74 0.16 19.22 9.07
C VAL A 74 -0.56 18.55 7.90
N PHE A 75 -0.20 18.91 6.66
CA PHE A 75 -0.75 18.28 5.47
C PHE A 75 -0.49 16.77 5.45
N TYR A 76 0.77 16.35 5.67
CA TYR A 76 1.15 14.95 5.73
C TYR A 76 0.38 14.19 6.81
N ASN A 77 0.33 14.71 8.04
CA ASN A 77 -0.37 14.06 9.14
C ASN A 77 -1.87 13.91 8.84
N ARG A 78 -2.47 14.92 8.19
CA ARG A 78 -3.87 14.87 7.79
C ARG A 78 -4.12 13.85 6.68
N MET A 79 -3.24 13.78 5.68
CA MET A 79 -3.29 12.75 4.64
C MET A 79 -3.14 11.34 5.24
N ALA A 80 -2.16 11.15 6.12
CA ALA A 80 -1.89 9.90 6.80
C ALA A 80 -3.10 9.42 7.65
N GLN A 81 -3.80 10.34 8.31
CA GLN A 81 -5.01 10.03 9.05
C GLN A 81 -6.11 9.46 8.13
N GLN A 82 -6.31 10.04 6.95
CA GLN A 82 -7.35 9.62 6.01
C GLN A 82 -7.10 8.22 5.47
N LEU A 83 -5.84 7.92 5.15
CA LEU A 83 -5.42 6.59 4.71
C LEU A 83 -5.60 5.53 5.82
N GLY A 84 -5.57 5.93 7.09
CA GLY A 84 -5.81 5.03 8.22
C GLY A 84 -7.28 4.71 8.52
N VAL A 85 -8.24 5.37 7.87
CA VAL A 85 -9.68 5.25 8.20
C VAL A 85 -10.58 4.98 7.00
N CYS A 86 -10.03 4.88 5.78
CA CYS A 86 -10.82 4.70 4.57
C CYS A 86 -10.08 3.87 3.51
N SER A 87 -10.54 2.65 3.27
CA SER A 87 -9.99 1.76 2.23
C SER A 87 -10.07 2.40 0.83
N LYS A 88 -11.19 3.06 0.49
CA LYS A 88 -11.31 3.77 -0.80
C LYS A 88 -10.25 4.87 -0.97
N CYS A 89 -9.87 5.57 0.09
CA CYS A 89 -8.78 6.54 0.03
C CYS A 89 -7.44 5.86 -0.26
N VAL A 90 -7.19 4.70 0.38
CA VAL A 90 -6.02 3.86 0.13
C VAL A 90 -5.99 3.39 -1.33
N ASP A 91 -7.10 2.83 -1.83
CA ASP A 91 -7.18 2.31 -3.20
C ASP A 91 -6.86 3.42 -4.22
N ILE A 92 -7.47 4.60 -4.06
CA ILE A 92 -7.22 5.74 -4.94
C ILE A 92 -5.77 6.24 -4.81
N TYR A 93 -5.22 6.30 -3.59
CA TYR A 93 -3.84 6.72 -3.36
C TYR A 93 -2.86 5.83 -4.12
N HIS A 94 -2.94 4.51 -3.95
CA HIS A 94 -2.02 3.59 -4.65
C HIS A 94 -2.28 3.53 -6.15
N ALA A 95 -3.55 3.55 -6.59
CA ALA A 95 -3.90 3.57 -8.01
C ALA A 95 -3.39 4.84 -8.73
N SER A 96 -3.12 5.92 -7.98
CA SER A 96 -2.58 7.16 -8.53
C SER A 96 -1.06 7.17 -8.74
N LEU A 97 -0.31 6.28 -8.07
CA LEU A 97 1.15 6.28 -8.10
C LEU A 97 1.74 6.08 -9.52
N PRO A 98 1.22 5.19 -10.37
CA PRO A 98 1.71 5.05 -11.75
C PRO A 98 1.53 6.34 -12.55
N SER A 99 0.37 7.02 -12.41
CA SER A 99 0.13 8.30 -13.07
C SER A 99 1.07 9.40 -12.57
N VAL A 100 1.32 9.45 -11.26
CA VAL A 100 2.33 10.37 -10.69
C VAL A 100 3.71 10.10 -11.29
N HIS A 101 4.11 8.84 -11.45
CA HIS A 101 5.40 8.50 -12.04
C HIS A 101 5.52 9.06 -13.46
N VAL A 102 4.55 8.76 -14.32
CA VAL A 102 4.50 9.24 -15.71
C VAL A 102 4.50 10.77 -15.77
N GLU A 103 3.75 11.46 -14.90
CA GLU A 103 3.76 12.93 -14.86
C GLU A 103 5.13 13.50 -14.51
N LEU A 104 5.87 12.85 -13.60
CA LEU A 104 7.19 13.34 -13.18
C LEU A 104 8.26 13.11 -14.25
N GLU A 105 8.11 12.12 -15.13
CA GLU A 105 9.05 11.85 -16.24
C GLU A 105 9.17 13.02 -17.21
N PHE A 106 8.14 13.86 -17.33
CA PHE A 106 8.17 15.06 -18.16
C PHE A 106 8.97 16.22 -17.54
N GLU A 107 9.19 16.19 -16.22
CA GLU A 107 9.73 17.32 -15.46
C GLU A 107 11.09 17.02 -14.81
N PHE A 108 11.37 15.75 -14.50
CA PHE A 108 12.48 15.35 -13.63
C PHE A 108 13.31 14.21 -14.22
N THR A 109 14.53 14.06 -13.69
CA THR A 109 15.41 12.94 -14.04
C THR A 109 14.93 11.63 -13.39
N PRO A 110 15.19 10.46 -14.00
CA PRO A 110 14.87 9.17 -13.39
C PRO A 110 15.40 9.01 -11.97
N GLU A 111 16.59 9.53 -11.68
CA GLU A 111 17.21 9.49 -10.35
C GLU A 111 16.42 10.33 -9.33
N SER A 112 15.95 11.52 -9.72
CA SER A 112 15.10 12.37 -8.87
C SER A 112 13.74 11.71 -8.60
N ILE A 113 13.16 11.07 -9.61
CA ILE A 113 11.87 10.36 -9.50
C ILE A 113 12.02 9.17 -8.54
N LYS A 114 13.07 8.36 -8.70
CA LYS A 114 13.38 7.25 -7.80
C LYS A 114 13.59 7.75 -6.35
N ALA A 115 14.35 8.83 -6.15
CA ALA A 115 14.54 9.41 -4.82
C ALA A 115 13.21 9.85 -4.17
N PHE A 116 12.30 10.43 -4.96
CA PHE A 116 10.97 10.81 -4.47
C PHE A 116 10.13 9.58 -4.06
N PHE A 117 10.08 8.54 -4.88
CA PHE A 117 9.28 7.34 -4.57
C PHE A 117 9.88 6.50 -3.44
N VAL A 118 11.20 6.44 -3.30
CA VAL A 118 11.86 5.87 -2.11
C VAL A 118 11.43 6.64 -0.87
N LYS A 119 11.50 7.98 -0.90
CA LYS A 119 11.04 8.84 0.20
C LYS A 119 9.57 8.60 0.55
N LEU A 120 8.71 8.48 -0.46
CA LEU A 120 7.29 8.17 -0.28
C LEU A 120 7.09 6.81 0.42
N ALA A 121 7.83 5.79 0.00
CA ALA A 121 7.82 4.47 0.64
C ALA A 121 8.27 4.54 2.11
N GLU A 122 9.24 5.38 2.47
CA GLU A 122 9.63 5.56 3.87
C GLU A 122 8.53 6.22 4.71
N LEU A 123 7.83 7.18 4.12
CA LEU A 123 6.69 7.85 4.76
C LEU A 123 5.55 6.85 4.98
N ASP A 124 5.24 6.03 3.99
CA ASP A 124 4.24 4.96 4.11
C ASP A 124 4.60 3.96 5.19
N ALA A 125 5.85 3.45 5.19
CA ALA A 125 6.33 2.54 6.23
C ALA A 125 6.25 3.17 7.62
N THR A 126 6.59 4.46 7.75
CA THR A 126 6.48 5.21 9.00
C THR A 126 5.03 5.38 9.44
N ARG A 127 4.11 5.68 8.50
CA ARG A 127 2.67 5.79 8.77
C ARG A 127 2.12 4.46 9.27
N ILE A 128 2.35 3.38 8.54
CA ILE A 128 1.86 2.03 8.88
C ILE A 128 2.43 1.60 10.23
N GLN A 129 3.72 1.85 10.48
CA GLN A 129 4.32 1.60 11.78
C GLN A 129 3.57 2.34 12.90
N ARG A 130 3.31 3.65 12.73
CA ARG A 130 2.59 4.43 13.74
C ARG A 130 1.19 3.91 13.97
N GLN A 131 0.46 3.54 12.91
CA GLN A 131 -0.92 3.05 13.01
C GLN A 131 -1.01 1.67 13.68
N LEU A 132 -0.10 0.75 13.37
CA LEU A 132 -0.10 -0.61 13.95
C LEU A 132 0.51 -0.66 15.36
N THR A 133 1.33 0.33 15.74
CA THR A 133 1.97 0.37 17.07
C THR A 133 1.37 1.42 18.01
N ASP A 134 0.30 2.08 17.57
CA ASP A 134 -0.43 3.00 18.42
C ASP A 134 -0.94 2.26 19.67
N LYS A 135 -0.81 2.91 20.83
CA LYS A 135 -1.23 2.36 22.12
C LYS A 135 -2.71 2.64 22.41
N THR A 136 -3.43 3.23 21.47
CA THR A 136 -4.87 3.36 21.54
C THR A 136 -5.50 1.98 21.65
N THR A 137 -6.53 1.88 22.49
CA THR A 137 -7.21 0.61 22.80
C THR A 137 -8.68 0.70 22.43
N GLY A 138 -9.28 -0.44 22.12
CA GLY A 138 -10.71 -0.54 21.83
C GLY A 138 -11.01 -0.61 20.33
N ASN A 139 -12.28 -0.41 19.99
CA ASN A 139 -12.78 -0.67 18.64
C ASN A 139 -12.16 0.24 17.58
N GLU A 140 -11.93 1.52 17.88
CA GLU A 140 -11.32 2.47 16.93
C GLU A 140 -9.90 2.05 16.53
N ALA A 141 -9.08 1.63 17.52
CA ALA A 141 -7.75 1.10 17.26
C ALA A 141 -7.79 -0.18 16.42
N SER A 142 -8.76 -1.04 16.69
CA SER A 142 -8.98 -2.27 15.92
C SER A 142 -9.32 -2.01 14.45
N VAL A 143 -10.24 -1.07 14.20
CA VAL A 143 -10.64 -0.67 12.85
C VAL A 143 -9.49 0.00 12.10
N MET A 144 -8.72 0.88 12.76
CA MET A 144 -7.53 1.48 12.17
C MET A 144 -6.46 0.44 11.82
N ALA A 145 -6.23 -0.54 12.70
CA ALA A 145 -5.31 -1.65 12.44
C ALA A 145 -5.77 -2.47 11.23
N ALA A 146 -7.07 -2.80 11.15
CA ALA A 146 -7.64 -3.51 10.01
C ALA A 146 -7.47 -2.73 8.69
N HIS A 147 -7.71 -1.42 8.67
CA HIS A 147 -7.46 -0.60 7.47
C HIS A 147 -5.97 -0.55 7.08
N SER A 148 -5.08 -0.45 8.07
CA SER A 148 -3.64 -0.46 7.82
C SER A 148 -3.17 -1.81 7.25
N LEU A 149 -3.75 -2.91 7.74
CA LEU A 149 -3.48 -4.25 7.22
C LEU A 149 -4.07 -4.46 5.84
N TYR A 150 -5.28 -3.97 5.58
CA TYR A 150 -5.87 -3.98 4.25
C TYR A 150 -4.92 -3.31 3.26
N GLU A 151 -4.41 -2.13 3.60
CA GLU A 151 -3.44 -1.43 2.77
C GLU A 151 -2.17 -2.27 2.52
N VAL A 152 -1.58 -2.84 3.57
CA VAL A 152 -0.38 -3.68 3.42
C VAL A 152 -0.66 -4.90 2.54
N LEU A 153 -1.77 -5.60 2.78
CA LEU A 153 -2.09 -6.86 2.13
C LEU A 153 -2.58 -6.67 0.68
N SER A 154 -3.13 -5.51 0.35
CA SER A 154 -3.56 -5.18 -1.01
C SER A 154 -2.41 -4.65 -1.88
N GLN A 155 -1.24 -4.34 -1.30
CA GLN A 155 -0.16 -3.65 -2.01
C GLN A 155 1.15 -4.42 -1.94
N ARG A 156 1.53 -5.05 -3.07
CA ARG A 156 2.75 -5.87 -3.19
C ARG A 156 4.02 -5.10 -2.79
N ARG A 157 4.07 -3.78 -3.04
CA ARG A 157 5.20 -2.92 -2.62
C ARG A 157 5.40 -2.87 -1.11
N LEU A 158 4.31 -2.83 -0.33
CA LEU A 158 4.38 -2.73 1.12
C LEU A 158 4.78 -4.06 1.75
N LEU A 159 4.27 -5.18 1.21
CA LEU A 159 4.71 -6.53 1.59
C LEU A 159 6.16 -6.84 1.22
N SER A 160 6.71 -6.12 0.24
CA SER A 160 8.10 -6.23 -0.17
C SER A 160 9.06 -5.39 0.68
N ASP A 161 8.55 -4.45 1.48
CA ASP A 161 9.35 -3.60 2.36
C ASP A 161 9.58 -4.29 3.72
N PHE A 162 10.83 -4.63 4.00
CA PHE A 162 11.22 -5.26 5.25
C PHE A 162 10.87 -4.41 6.48
N ARG A 163 10.83 -3.07 6.35
CA ARG A 163 10.45 -2.15 7.43
C ARG A 163 8.99 -2.37 7.83
N VAL A 164 8.11 -2.63 6.86
CA VAL A 164 6.68 -2.94 7.08
C VAL A 164 6.54 -4.36 7.64
N VAL A 165 7.18 -5.36 7.02
CA VAL A 165 7.08 -6.76 7.48
C VAL A 165 7.54 -6.93 8.93
N ARG A 166 8.61 -6.22 9.33
CA ARG A 166 9.09 -6.22 10.72
C ARG A 166 8.08 -5.66 11.72
N VAL A 167 7.23 -4.71 11.30
CA VAL A 167 6.14 -4.19 12.14
C VAL A 167 5.06 -5.25 12.30
N LEU A 168 4.71 -5.98 11.24
CA LEU A 168 3.74 -7.08 11.29
C LEU A 168 4.15 -8.14 12.32
N SER A 169 5.42 -8.54 12.35
CA SER A 169 5.95 -9.49 13.36
C SER A 169 5.63 -9.10 14.80
N ARG A 170 5.64 -7.79 15.10
CA ARG A 170 5.30 -7.29 16.45
C ARG A 170 3.79 -7.21 16.63
N TRP A 171 3.07 -6.75 15.61
CA TRP A 171 1.62 -6.57 15.66
C TRP A 171 0.87 -7.89 15.82
N VAL A 172 1.32 -8.98 15.18
CA VAL A 172 0.67 -10.30 15.30
C VAL A 172 0.71 -10.88 16.73
N SER A 173 1.54 -10.33 17.61
CA SER A 173 1.60 -10.69 19.02
C SER A 173 0.61 -9.91 19.90
N THR A 174 -0.16 -8.99 19.31
CA THR A 174 -1.14 -8.16 20.02
C THR A 174 -2.51 -8.83 20.09
N PRO A 175 -3.38 -8.45 21.06
CA PRO A 175 -4.74 -8.97 21.12
C PRO A 175 -5.60 -8.69 19.88
N PHE A 176 -5.25 -7.65 19.10
CA PHE A 176 -5.97 -7.30 17.87
C PHE A 176 -5.73 -8.29 16.72
N ALA A 177 -4.73 -9.16 16.83
CA ALA A 177 -4.40 -10.15 15.81
C ALA A 177 -5.30 -11.40 15.85
N ASP A 178 -6.10 -11.57 16.91
CA ASP A 178 -7.02 -12.70 17.01
C ASP A 178 -8.22 -12.52 16.07
N VAL A 179 -8.22 -13.27 14.97
CA VAL A 179 -9.28 -13.24 13.94
C VAL A 179 -10.64 -13.68 14.46
N THR A 180 -10.68 -14.54 15.48
CA THR A 180 -11.94 -15.02 16.06
C THR A 180 -12.55 -13.98 17.00
N ALA A 181 -11.71 -13.15 17.63
CA ALA A 181 -12.13 -12.12 18.57
C ALA A 181 -12.27 -10.73 17.94
N ASN A 182 -11.64 -10.49 16.77
CA ASN A 182 -11.61 -9.18 16.12
C ASN A 182 -12.41 -9.17 14.80
N PRO A 183 -13.68 -8.73 14.82
CA PRO A 183 -14.52 -8.70 13.61
C PRO A 183 -14.04 -7.67 12.56
N SER A 184 -13.19 -6.69 12.93
CA SER A 184 -12.65 -5.72 11.98
C SER A 184 -11.75 -6.39 10.92
N LEU A 185 -11.17 -7.56 11.25
CA LEU A 185 -10.31 -8.31 10.33
C LEU A 185 -11.07 -8.96 9.18
N GLU A 186 -12.40 -9.07 9.23
CA GLU A 186 -13.20 -9.56 8.09
C GLU A 186 -13.02 -8.71 6.83
N SER A 187 -12.61 -7.45 6.98
CA SER A 187 -12.28 -6.56 5.84
C SER A 187 -11.04 -7.01 5.04
N LEU A 188 -10.27 -7.96 5.56
CA LEU A 188 -9.07 -8.51 4.90
C LEU A 188 -9.38 -9.70 4.00
N ARG A 189 -10.63 -10.19 4.02
CA ARG A 189 -11.08 -11.28 3.15
C ARG A 189 -10.84 -10.88 1.68
N GLY A 190 -10.21 -11.78 0.92
CA GLY A 190 -9.88 -11.54 -0.48
C GLY A 190 -8.61 -10.74 -0.73
N CYS A 191 -7.83 -10.34 0.30
CA CYS A 191 -6.53 -9.71 0.04
C CYS A 191 -5.47 -10.74 -0.39
N ALA A 192 -4.92 -10.59 -1.61
CA ALA A 192 -3.82 -11.42 -2.14
C ALA A 192 -2.63 -11.54 -1.18
N GLY A 193 -2.35 -10.46 -0.45
CA GLY A 193 -1.27 -10.40 0.53
C GLY A 193 -1.35 -11.43 1.65
N LEU A 194 -2.54 -11.95 1.98
CA LEU A 194 -2.67 -13.01 2.98
C LEU A 194 -1.93 -14.27 2.55
N TYR A 195 -2.04 -14.63 1.26
CA TYR A 195 -1.32 -15.76 0.69
C TYR A 195 0.19 -15.46 0.66
N GLN A 196 0.60 -14.25 0.27
CA GLN A 196 2.01 -13.85 0.29
C GLN A 196 2.64 -13.93 1.69
N LEU A 197 1.86 -13.68 2.76
CA LEU A 197 2.36 -13.82 4.13
C LEU A 197 2.59 -15.27 4.57
N LEU A 198 2.03 -16.27 3.88
CA LEU A 198 2.32 -17.69 4.16
C LEU A 198 3.79 -18.04 3.91
N VAL A 199 4.49 -17.26 3.08
CA VAL A 199 5.92 -17.40 2.81
C VAL A 199 6.78 -16.34 3.50
N SER A 200 6.20 -15.58 4.44
CA SER A 200 6.92 -14.57 5.23
C SER A 200 8.19 -15.15 5.88
N PRO A 201 9.30 -14.39 5.97
CA PRO A 201 10.49 -14.84 6.71
C PRO A 201 10.21 -15.07 8.21
N ASP A 202 9.19 -14.42 8.77
CA ASP A 202 8.82 -14.51 10.18
C ASP A 202 7.79 -15.63 10.43
N SER A 203 8.09 -16.54 11.35
CA SER A 203 7.21 -17.68 11.64
C SER A 203 5.89 -17.32 12.32
N ALA A 204 5.86 -16.27 13.15
CA ALA A 204 4.63 -15.83 13.80
C ALA A 204 3.68 -15.20 12.76
N VAL A 205 4.25 -14.43 11.81
CA VAL A 205 3.48 -13.88 10.70
C VAL A 205 2.91 -14.99 9.81
N ARG A 206 3.69 -16.03 9.49
CA ARG A 206 3.20 -17.19 8.74
C ARG A 206 2.06 -17.90 9.45
N ALA A 207 2.21 -18.15 10.76
CA ALA A 207 1.18 -18.81 11.57
C ALA A 207 -0.12 -17.97 11.63
N TRP A 208 0.01 -16.65 11.77
CA TRP A 208 -1.12 -15.73 11.73
C TRP A 208 -1.82 -15.76 10.36
N ALA A 209 -1.06 -15.69 9.26
CA ALA A 209 -1.61 -15.78 7.91
C ALA A 209 -2.32 -17.11 7.65
N GLN A 210 -1.76 -18.23 8.14
CA GLN A 210 -2.41 -19.54 8.07
C GLN A 210 -3.75 -19.56 8.80
N ASN A 211 -3.81 -19.00 10.01
CA ASN A 211 -5.06 -18.89 10.78
C ASN A 211 -6.09 -18.03 10.03
N MET A 212 -5.68 -16.89 9.47
CA MET A 212 -6.56 -16.02 8.67
C MET A 212 -7.14 -16.73 7.44
N VAL A 213 -6.31 -17.44 6.67
CA VAL A 213 -6.74 -18.21 5.49
C VAL A 213 -7.71 -19.32 5.89
N GLN A 214 -7.43 -20.04 6.99
CA GLN A 214 -8.34 -21.06 7.52
C GLN A 214 -9.68 -20.48 8.00
N HIS A 215 -9.65 -19.33 8.68
CA HIS A 215 -10.83 -18.66 9.21
C HIS A 215 -11.75 -18.14 8.10
N PHE A 216 -11.21 -17.50 7.06
CA PHE A 216 -12.03 -17.04 5.93
C PHE A 216 -12.58 -18.18 5.08
N GLY A 217 -11.93 -19.35 5.12
CA GLY A 217 -12.40 -20.54 4.44
C GLY A 217 -12.26 -20.43 2.92
N ASN A 218 -13.37 -20.69 2.21
CA ASN A 218 -13.37 -21.10 0.80
C ASN A 218 -12.51 -20.24 -0.13
N ILE A 219 -11.48 -20.86 -0.71
CA ILE A 219 -10.71 -20.31 -1.83
C ILE A 219 -11.40 -20.76 -3.12
N GLN A 220 -12.03 -19.87 -3.90
CA GLN A 220 -12.73 -20.24 -5.15
C GLN A 220 -11.93 -19.86 -6.41
N LEU A 221 -11.07 -20.75 -6.87
CA LEU A 221 -10.27 -20.55 -8.09
C LEU A 221 -11.08 -20.35 -9.40
N THR A 222 -12.40 -20.56 -9.39
CA THR A 222 -13.25 -20.59 -10.60
C THR A 222 -13.75 -19.22 -11.05
N GLY A 223 -13.49 -18.14 -10.31
CA GLY A 223 -13.80 -16.77 -10.76
C GLY A 223 -15.29 -16.47 -10.99
N ASN A 224 -16.20 -17.38 -10.61
CA ASN A 224 -17.65 -17.22 -10.81
C ASN A 224 -18.26 -16.03 -10.03
N HIS A 225 -17.48 -15.43 -9.12
CA HIS A 225 -17.83 -14.20 -8.40
C HIS A 225 -16.83 -13.05 -8.63
N GLY A 226 -15.90 -13.16 -9.59
CA GLY A 226 -14.96 -12.08 -9.95
C GLY A 226 -13.86 -11.75 -8.93
N GLU A 227 -13.80 -12.45 -7.79
CA GLU A 227 -12.99 -12.06 -6.62
C GLU A 227 -11.75 -12.92 -6.35
N ASP A 228 -11.40 -13.93 -7.14
CA ASP A 228 -10.35 -14.91 -6.76
C ASP A 228 -9.14 -15.02 -7.71
N HIS A 229 -8.88 -13.98 -8.51
CA HIS A 229 -7.60 -13.82 -9.22
C HIS A 229 -6.40 -13.64 -8.26
N TYR A 230 -6.68 -13.24 -7.02
CA TYR A 230 -5.66 -12.89 -6.02
C TYR A 230 -4.71 -14.02 -5.62
N LEU A 231 -5.17 -15.28 -5.58
CA LEU A 231 -4.28 -16.41 -5.31
C LEU A 231 -3.47 -16.80 -6.55
N LEU A 232 -4.01 -16.64 -7.76
CA LEU A 232 -3.33 -17.02 -8.99
C LEU A 232 -2.05 -16.20 -9.19
N ASP A 233 -2.11 -14.89 -8.96
CA ASP A 233 -0.93 -14.01 -9.06
C ASP A 233 0.17 -14.42 -8.06
N VAL A 234 -0.23 -14.87 -6.87
CA VAL A 234 0.70 -15.35 -5.83
C VAL A 234 1.30 -16.71 -6.20
N LEU A 235 0.48 -17.62 -6.75
CA LEU A 235 0.94 -18.92 -7.23
C LEU A 235 1.89 -18.77 -8.42
N GLU A 236 1.66 -17.83 -9.32
CA GLU A 236 2.59 -17.53 -10.43
C GLU A 236 3.97 -17.16 -9.90
N GLU A 237 4.05 -16.26 -8.92
CA GLU A 237 5.31 -15.89 -8.28
C GLU A 237 5.98 -17.08 -7.58
N TRP A 238 5.20 -17.92 -6.89
CA TRP A 238 5.71 -19.12 -6.21
C TRP A 238 6.23 -20.17 -7.20
N MET A 239 5.52 -20.39 -8.29
CA MET A 239 5.92 -21.30 -9.37
C MET A 239 7.19 -20.81 -10.04
N TYR A 240 7.29 -19.51 -10.32
CA TYR A 240 8.51 -18.90 -10.84
C TYR A 240 9.71 -19.17 -9.94
N ILE A 241 9.56 -19.00 -8.61
CA ILE A 241 10.63 -19.26 -7.64
C ILE A 241 11.05 -20.73 -7.65
N LEU A 242 10.10 -21.66 -7.74
CA LEU A 242 10.37 -23.10 -7.81
C LEU A 242 11.10 -23.48 -9.10
N GLU A 243 10.60 -23.02 -10.25
CA GLU A 243 11.13 -23.38 -11.58
C GLU A 243 12.53 -22.82 -11.82
N ASN A 244 12.81 -21.63 -11.30
CA ASN A 244 14.09 -20.94 -11.47
C ASN A 244 15.05 -21.13 -10.27
N GLU A 245 14.69 -21.96 -9.29
CA GLU A 245 15.42 -22.14 -8.03
C GLU A 245 15.79 -20.81 -7.34
N ALA A 246 14.94 -19.80 -7.45
CA ALA A 246 15.21 -18.43 -7.04
C ALA A 246 15.03 -18.20 -5.52
N PHE A 247 15.53 -19.13 -4.69
CA PHE A 247 15.38 -19.08 -3.22
C PHE A 247 16.37 -18.12 -2.56
N ASN A 248 15.94 -17.44 -1.49
CA ASN A 248 16.74 -16.45 -0.74
C ASN A 248 17.34 -15.32 -1.61
N LYS A 249 16.70 -15.00 -2.74
CA LYS A 249 17.05 -13.88 -3.64
C LYS A 249 16.25 -12.65 -3.25
N SER A 250 16.72 -11.45 -3.60
CA SER A 250 15.89 -10.25 -3.43
C SER A 250 14.67 -10.36 -4.34
N VAL A 251 13.48 -9.95 -3.88
CA VAL A 251 12.30 -9.96 -4.77
C VAL A 251 12.43 -8.95 -5.92
N LEU A 252 13.33 -7.96 -5.81
CA LEU A 252 13.66 -7.03 -6.91
C LEU A 252 14.35 -7.71 -8.10
N THR A 253 14.90 -8.92 -7.92
CA THR A 253 15.56 -9.65 -9.01
C THR A 253 14.63 -10.60 -9.74
N LEU A 254 13.36 -10.67 -9.36
CA LEU A 254 12.37 -11.51 -10.05
C LEU A 254 11.86 -10.77 -11.28
N ASP A 255 11.86 -11.48 -12.40
CA ASP A 255 11.34 -10.99 -13.68
C ASP A 255 9.85 -11.35 -13.80
N LEU A 256 9.02 -10.63 -13.03
CA LEU A 256 7.58 -10.83 -12.93
C LEU A 256 6.83 -9.49 -12.94
N ASN A 257 5.61 -9.49 -13.46
CA ASN A 257 4.74 -8.31 -13.42
C ASN A 257 4.44 -7.85 -11.98
N SER A 258 4.38 -8.78 -11.01
CA SER A 258 4.16 -8.44 -9.61
C SER A 258 5.33 -7.67 -8.98
N THR A 259 6.53 -7.74 -9.56
CA THR A 259 7.77 -7.16 -9.02
C THR A 259 8.37 -6.05 -9.88
N SER A 260 7.85 -5.79 -11.08
CA SER A 260 8.45 -4.89 -12.08
C SER A 260 8.71 -3.47 -11.56
N ASP A 261 7.79 -2.93 -10.78
CA ASP A 261 7.84 -1.53 -10.35
C ASP A 261 8.48 -1.35 -8.97
N LEU A 262 8.86 -2.45 -8.30
CA LEU A 262 9.35 -2.39 -6.92
C LEU A 262 10.66 -1.62 -6.79
N ASP A 263 11.52 -1.64 -7.80
CA ASP A 263 12.81 -0.92 -7.78
C ASP A 263 12.64 0.61 -7.82
N ASN A 264 11.45 1.12 -8.18
CA ASN A 264 11.15 2.54 -8.07
C ASN A 264 10.94 2.98 -6.60
N PHE A 265 10.54 2.05 -5.73
CA PHE A 265 10.16 2.35 -4.35
C PHE A 265 11.15 1.81 -3.31
N LEU A 266 11.85 0.72 -3.63
CA LEU A 266 12.62 -0.03 -2.66
C LEU A 266 14.09 -0.08 -3.04
N GLU A 267 14.92 0.28 -2.08
CA GLU A 267 16.33 -0.04 -2.14
C GLU A 267 16.56 -1.53 -1.82
N PRO A 268 17.56 -2.20 -2.41
CA PRO A 268 17.84 -3.61 -2.15
C PRO A 268 18.02 -3.96 -0.67
N THR A 269 18.51 -3.02 0.15
CA THR A 269 18.70 -3.17 1.60
C THR A 269 17.39 -3.19 2.38
N ASN A 270 16.33 -2.58 1.85
CA ASN A 270 15.02 -2.49 2.47
C ASN A 270 14.04 -3.54 1.91
N CYS A 271 14.46 -4.31 0.92
CA CYS A 271 13.61 -5.28 0.25
C CYS A 271 13.68 -6.68 0.89
N VAL A 272 12.55 -7.37 0.97
CA VAL A 272 12.48 -8.76 1.43
C VAL A 272 13.16 -9.72 0.44
N LYS A 273 13.47 -10.92 0.94
CA LYS A 273 13.97 -12.02 0.13
C LYS A 273 12.87 -13.04 -0.15
N THR A 274 13.00 -13.74 -1.27
CA THR A 274 12.18 -14.91 -1.58
C THR A 274 12.34 -16.00 -0.51
N PRO A 275 11.31 -16.83 -0.29
CA PRO A 275 11.34 -17.86 0.73
C PRO A 275 12.42 -18.91 0.50
N THR A 276 12.72 -19.66 1.55
CA THR A 276 13.45 -20.91 1.43
C THR A 276 12.54 -21.98 0.84
N ARG A 277 13.14 -23.00 0.21
CA ARG A 277 12.40 -24.14 -0.34
C ARG A 277 11.43 -24.78 0.68
N PRO A 278 11.82 -25.09 1.93
CA PRO A 278 10.87 -25.66 2.90
C PRO A 278 9.69 -24.74 3.24
N ILE A 279 9.93 -23.43 3.35
CA ILE A 279 8.86 -22.46 3.62
C ILE A 279 7.85 -22.43 2.47
N LEU A 280 8.36 -22.41 1.23
CA LEU A 280 7.50 -22.36 0.04
C LEU A 280 6.64 -23.62 -0.11
N TRP A 281 7.23 -24.81 0.09
CA TRP A 281 6.47 -26.06 0.08
C TRP A 281 5.42 -26.12 1.19
N SER A 282 5.75 -25.67 2.40
CA SER A 282 4.78 -25.59 3.48
C SER A 282 3.62 -24.64 3.16
N ALA A 283 3.87 -23.53 2.47
CA ALA A 283 2.82 -22.61 2.06
C ALA A 283 1.90 -23.21 0.99
N LEU A 284 2.49 -23.91 0.01
CA LEU A 284 1.72 -24.66 -1.00
C LEU A 284 0.86 -25.75 -0.37
N ASP A 285 1.41 -26.54 0.55
CA ASP A 285 0.65 -27.57 1.26
C ASP A 285 -0.55 -26.98 2.01
N ASN A 286 -0.36 -25.84 2.68
CA ASN A 286 -1.44 -25.14 3.38
C ASN A 286 -2.56 -24.71 2.42
N VAL A 287 -2.21 -24.09 1.29
CA VAL A 287 -3.19 -23.66 0.28
C VAL A 287 -3.93 -24.86 -0.30
N MET A 288 -3.21 -25.95 -0.62
CA MET A 288 -3.81 -27.16 -1.17
C MET A 288 -4.75 -27.85 -0.18
N GLN A 289 -4.41 -27.89 1.11
CA GLN A 289 -5.31 -28.43 2.14
C GLN A 289 -6.61 -27.64 2.22
N VAL A 290 -6.54 -26.31 2.19
CA VAL A 290 -7.72 -25.45 2.21
C VAL A 290 -8.55 -25.65 0.94
N LEU A 291 -7.93 -25.76 -0.24
CA LEU A 291 -8.62 -26.07 -1.50
C LEU A 291 -9.31 -27.46 -1.49
N LEU A 292 -8.66 -28.48 -0.93
CA LEU A 292 -9.15 -29.85 -0.94
C LEU A 292 -10.28 -30.10 0.06
N LEU A 293 -10.23 -29.47 1.25
CA LEU A 293 -11.30 -29.53 2.26
C LEU A 293 -12.65 -29.04 1.71
N LEU A 294 -12.64 -28.28 0.63
CA LEU A 294 -13.82 -27.67 0.01
C LEU A 294 -14.43 -28.51 -1.11
N ASN A 295 -13.66 -29.43 -1.70
CA ASN A 295 -14.17 -30.36 -2.72
C ASN A 295 -14.78 -31.64 -2.11
N LEU A 296 -14.80 -31.74 -0.77
CA LEU A 296 -15.30 -32.90 -0.01
C LEU A 296 -16.56 -32.58 0.81
N VAL A 297 -17.10 -31.35 0.74
CA VAL A 297 -18.38 -30.91 1.34
C VAL A 297 -19.33 -30.50 0.23
#